data_AF-A0A5Y3ZT66-F1
#
_entry.id   AF-A0A5Y3ZT66-F1
#
_cell.length_a   1.000
_cell.length_b   1.000
_cell.length_c   1.000
_cell.angle_alpha   90.00
_cell.angle_beta   90.00
_cell.angle_gamma   90.00
#
_symmetry.space_group_name_H-M   'P 1'
#
loop_
_entity.id
_entity.type
_entity.pdbx_description
1 polymer ?
#
loop_
_entity_poly.entity_id
_entity_poly.type
_entity_poly.pdbx_seq_one_letter_code
_entity_poly.pdbx_strand_id
1 'polypeptide(L)'
;MSNIDKQALREAAEKATQGPWEMEQENIWFTDKDGYTKHLAYVEQGDDVDDKQDHYNTAYIAAANPAIMLALLDENIQLHREKDAIEAVALALRDDMRQAREQLEAAERRKADNQEPAGYHVIKECGKVGCSVATLEEAEKTRDFWNKKWTIRPYFYTAQPASERERIRREHAEWSDATFGDVGPVGPLKHLSKEALEAAADPSDPLEWADMQFLLWDAQRRMGISDEFITRAMIEKLEINKSRQWPEPKDGEPRLHIKEQPAPVVPPAIEPDYEVIKGILPTTNPDEYACCIAADMWNACRADMFQGGQPVSNRDELSSPVIPDGYALVPIVPTEDMVINGFESEPDPHFSDEKVWAEYEALSGCRRAARRAELCWAAMIKAAPKQEGNNG
;
A
#
# COMPACT_ATOMS: atom_id res chain seq x y z
N MET A 1 -24.49 -5.02 9.58
CA MET A 1 -23.58 -6.10 9.15
C MET A 1 -24.41 -7.36 9.04
N SER A 2 -24.42 -8.01 7.88
CA SER A 2 -25.17 -9.25 7.68
C SER A 2 -24.63 -10.32 8.64
N ASN A 3 -25.54 -11.09 9.26
CA ASN A 3 -25.21 -12.18 10.16
C ASN A 3 -24.85 -13.43 9.34
N ILE A 4 -23.81 -13.33 8.50
CA ILE A 4 -23.35 -14.45 7.68
C ILE A 4 -22.57 -15.41 8.60
N ASP A 5 -23.07 -16.63 8.70
CA ASP A 5 -22.39 -17.70 9.43
C ASP A 5 -21.21 -18.23 8.58
N LYS A 6 -20.04 -17.63 8.79
CA LYS A 6 -18.80 -17.98 8.08
C LYS A 6 -18.32 -19.40 8.42
N GLN A 7 -18.67 -19.91 9.60
CA GLN A 7 -18.30 -21.26 10.03
C GLN A 7 -19.13 -22.29 9.27
N ALA A 8 -20.45 -22.08 9.18
CA ALA A 8 -21.31 -22.92 8.37
C ALA A 8 -20.89 -22.91 6.89
N LEU A 9 -20.49 -21.74 6.35
CA LEU A 9 -19.99 -21.62 4.98
C LEU A 9 -18.70 -22.41 4.76
N ARG A 10 -17.75 -22.32 5.70
CA ARG A 10 -16.51 -23.11 5.66
C ARG A 10 -16.80 -24.61 5.68
N GLU A 11 -17.66 -25.07 6.59
CA GLU A 11 -18.02 -26.49 6.68
C GLU A 11 -18.71 -27.00 5.42
N ALA A 12 -19.53 -26.17 4.77
CA ALA A 12 -20.15 -26.50 3.50
C ALA A 12 -19.09 -26.62 2.38
N ALA A 13 -18.14 -25.70 2.32
CA ALA A 13 -17.06 -25.73 1.34
C ALA A 13 -16.12 -26.93 1.56
N GLU A 14 -15.72 -27.24 2.79
CA GLU A 14 -14.84 -28.39 3.10
C GLU A 14 -15.48 -29.74 2.74
N LYS A 15 -16.81 -29.86 2.87
CA LYS A 15 -17.55 -31.09 2.52
C LYS A 15 -17.83 -31.23 1.02
N ALA A 16 -17.81 -30.13 0.28
CA ALA A 16 -18.04 -30.14 -1.15
C ALA A 16 -16.84 -30.74 -1.92
N THR A 17 -17.05 -31.09 -3.18
CA THR A 17 -16.00 -31.66 -4.03
C THR A 17 -14.89 -30.64 -4.27
N GLN A 18 -13.67 -30.98 -3.87
CA GLN A 18 -12.51 -30.12 -3.99
C GLN A 18 -11.93 -30.14 -5.41
N GLY A 19 -11.36 -29.01 -5.83
CA GLY A 19 -10.76 -28.81 -7.15
C GLY A 19 -11.32 -27.59 -7.85
N PRO A 20 -10.66 -27.12 -8.92
CA PRO A 20 -11.26 -26.11 -9.79
C PRO A 20 -12.55 -26.69 -10.38
N TRP A 21 -13.64 -25.94 -10.29
CA TRP A 21 -14.86 -26.29 -11.00
C TRP A 21 -14.85 -25.57 -12.33
N GLU A 22 -15.14 -26.32 -13.38
CA GLU A 22 -15.19 -25.85 -14.75
C GLU A 22 -16.60 -26.01 -15.29
N MET A 23 -16.87 -25.34 -16.41
CA MET A 23 -18.18 -25.35 -17.04
C MET A 23 -18.05 -25.64 -18.53
N GLU A 24 -18.83 -26.59 -19.02
CA GLU A 24 -18.99 -26.91 -20.44
C GLU A 24 -20.46 -27.17 -20.74
N GLN A 25 -21.00 -26.51 -21.79
CA GLN A 25 -22.40 -26.63 -22.20
C GLN A 25 -23.39 -26.51 -21.02
N GLU A 26 -23.19 -25.48 -20.19
CA GLU A 26 -24.05 -25.19 -19.02
C GLU A 26 -24.05 -26.29 -17.94
N ASN A 27 -23.08 -27.21 -17.97
CA ASN A 27 -22.86 -28.22 -16.93
C ASN A 27 -21.60 -27.92 -16.12
N ILE A 28 -21.62 -28.22 -14.83
CA ILE A 28 -20.48 -28.01 -13.93
C ILE A 28 -19.76 -29.35 -13.74
N TRP A 29 -18.45 -29.34 -13.87
CA TRP A 29 -17.60 -30.52 -13.73
C TRP A 29 -16.24 -30.16 -13.12
N PHE A 30 -15.45 -31.18 -12.80
CA PHE A 30 -14.04 -31.00 -12.44
C PHE A 30 -13.20 -32.18 -12.96
N THR A 31 -11.92 -31.94 -13.19
CA THR A 31 -10.95 -33.00 -13.47
C THR A 31 -10.30 -33.45 -12.17
N ASP A 32 -10.38 -34.74 -11.87
CA ASP A 32 -9.71 -35.29 -10.70
C ASP A 32 -8.18 -35.42 -10.91
N LYS A 33 -7.47 -35.71 -9.83
CA LYS A 33 -6.00 -35.90 -9.83
C LYS A 33 -5.50 -36.99 -10.78
N ASP A 34 -6.37 -37.91 -11.19
CA ASP A 34 -6.05 -39.02 -12.08
C ASP A 34 -6.38 -38.68 -13.54
N GLY A 35 -6.84 -37.44 -13.81
CA GLY A 35 -7.14 -36.91 -15.13
C GLY A 35 -8.56 -37.20 -15.62
N TYR A 36 -9.46 -37.69 -14.76
CA TYR A 36 -10.83 -38.02 -15.15
C TYR A 36 -11.80 -36.87 -14.89
N THR A 37 -12.53 -36.49 -15.93
CA THR A 37 -13.66 -35.56 -15.83
C THR A 37 -14.79 -36.19 -15.03
N LYS A 38 -15.28 -35.45 -14.03
CA LYS A 38 -16.43 -35.81 -13.20
C LYS A 38 -17.45 -34.69 -13.22
N HIS A 39 -18.65 -35.00 -13.69
CA HIS A 39 -19.77 -34.07 -13.66
C HIS A 39 -20.28 -33.88 -12.22
N LEU A 40 -20.34 -32.62 -11.80
CA LEU A 40 -20.78 -32.20 -10.47
C LEU A 40 -22.27 -31.85 -10.47
N ALA A 41 -22.72 -31.12 -11.49
CA ALA A 41 -24.12 -30.72 -11.63
C ALA A 41 -24.50 -30.56 -13.11
N TYR A 42 -25.70 -31.02 -13.42
CA TYR A 42 -26.41 -30.64 -14.65
C TYR A 42 -27.33 -29.48 -14.29
N VAL A 43 -27.12 -28.32 -14.91
CA VAL A 43 -27.96 -27.14 -14.67
C VAL A 43 -29.02 -27.09 -15.76
N GLU A 44 -30.28 -26.97 -15.35
CA GLU A 44 -31.42 -26.87 -16.27
C GLU A 44 -31.83 -25.41 -16.37
N GLN A 45 -31.82 -24.89 -17.59
CA GLN A 45 -32.31 -23.56 -17.91
C GLN A 45 -33.82 -23.48 -17.67
N GLY A 46 -34.26 -22.49 -16.90
CA GLY A 46 -35.68 -22.21 -16.72
C GLY A 46 -36.26 -21.43 -17.91
N ASP A 47 -37.54 -21.66 -18.22
CA ASP A 47 -38.25 -21.05 -19.36
C ASP A 47 -38.22 -19.50 -19.38
N ASP A 48 -38.01 -18.87 -18.22
CA ASP A 48 -37.97 -17.41 -18.03
C ASP A 48 -36.53 -16.83 -18.01
N VAL A 49 -35.50 -17.66 -18.20
CA VAL A 49 -34.07 -17.26 -18.17
C VAL A 49 -33.50 -17.40 -19.57
N ASP A 50 -32.87 -16.35 -20.10
CA ASP A 50 -32.22 -16.43 -21.42
C ASP A 50 -30.87 -17.18 -21.36
N ASP A 51 -30.41 -17.67 -22.52
CA ASP A 51 -29.21 -18.50 -22.64
C ASP A 51 -27.96 -17.82 -22.08
N LYS A 52 -27.88 -16.48 -22.16
CA LYS A 52 -26.73 -15.73 -21.64
C LYS A 52 -26.77 -15.67 -20.13
N GLN A 53 -27.93 -15.41 -19.56
CA GLN A 53 -28.12 -15.35 -18.13
C GLN A 53 -27.89 -16.72 -17.49
N ASP A 54 -28.34 -17.80 -18.13
CA ASP A 54 -28.06 -19.16 -17.69
C ASP A 54 -26.55 -19.45 -17.69
N HIS A 55 -25.87 -19.15 -18.80
CA HIS A 55 -24.42 -19.25 -18.90
C HIS A 55 -23.70 -18.49 -17.77
N TYR A 56 -24.07 -17.23 -17.51
CA TYR A 56 -23.43 -16.44 -16.45
C TYR A 56 -23.72 -16.95 -15.04
N ASN A 57 -24.93 -17.46 -14.78
CA ASN A 57 -25.27 -18.05 -13.50
C ASN A 57 -24.43 -19.31 -13.24
N THR A 58 -24.31 -20.18 -14.24
CA THR A 58 -23.51 -21.41 -14.14
C THR A 58 -22.03 -21.08 -14.02
N ALA A 59 -21.54 -20.07 -14.74
CA ALA A 59 -20.17 -19.57 -14.62
C ALA A 59 -19.89 -19.03 -13.22
N TYR A 60 -20.82 -18.28 -12.64
CA TYR A 60 -20.71 -17.76 -11.29
C TYR A 60 -20.61 -18.89 -10.25
N ILE A 61 -21.44 -19.93 -10.37
CA ILE A 61 -21.39 -21.08 -9.46
C ILE A 61 -20.05 -21.82 -9.57
N ALA A 62 -19.54 -22.04 -10.79
CA ALA A 62 -18.24 -22.68 -11.01
C ALA A 62 -17.07 -21.84 -10.49
N ALA A 63 -17.12 -20.52 -10.67
CA ALA A 63 -16.12 -19.60 -10.13
C ALA A 63 -16.15 -19.55 -8.59
N ALA A 64 -17.34 -19.65 -7.99
CA ALA A 64 -17.56 -19.69 -6.54
C ALA A 64 -17.37 -21.10 -5.94
N ASN A 65 -16.43 -21.87 -6.49
CA ASN A 65 -16.14 -23.23 -6.03
C ASN A 65 -15.56 -23.26 -4.59
N PRO A 66 -15.55 -24.44 -3.95
CA PRO A 66 -15.09 -24.59 -2.58
C PRO A 66 -13.68 -24.09 -2.30
N ALA A 67 -12.74 -24.28 -3.24
CA ALA A 67 -11.37 -23.83 -3.07
C ALA A 67 -11.27 -22.30 -3.00
N ILE A 68 -11.98 -21.60 -3.90
CA ILE A 68 -12.07 -20.14 -3.90
C ILE A 68 -12.78 -19.63 -2.65
N MET A 69 -13.89 -20.25 -2.25
CA MET A 69 -14.61 -19.86 -1.03
C MET A 69 -13.76 -20.02 0.23
N LEU A 70 -12.99 -21.10 0.35
CA LEU A 70 -12.07 -21.30 1.47
C LEU A 70 -10.94 -20.27 1.48
N ALA A 71 -10.35 -19.99 0.31
CA ALA A 71 -9.31 -18.98 0.18
C ALA A 71 -9.82 -17.58 0.58
N LEU A 72 -11.02 -17.19 0.13
CA LEU A 72 -11.64 -15.92 0.51
C LEU A 72 -11.95 -15.86 2.01
N LEU A 73 -12.38 -16.97 2.61
CA LEU A 73 -12.62 -17.06 4.06
C LEU A 73 -11.31 -16.94 4.84
N ASP A 74 -10.22 -17.55 4.37
CA ASP A 74 -8.88 -17.44 4.98
C ASP A 74 -8.35 -16.00 4.89
N GLU A 75 -8.45 -15.36 3.72
CA GLU A 75 -8.10 -13.95 3.54
C GLU A 75 -8.92 -13.06 4.47
N ASN A 76 -10.22 -13.32 4.58
CA ASN A 76 -11.08 -12.55 5.47
C ASN A 76 -10.69 -12.71 6.96
N ILE A 77 -10.32 -13.93 7.39
CA ILE A 77 -9.82 -14.18 8.75
C ILE A 77 -8.50 -13.44 8.97
N GLN A 78 -7.60 -13.45 7.98
CA GLN A 78 -6.32 -12.76 8.06
C GLN A 78 -6.51 -11.24 8.18
N LEU A 79 -7.37 -10.65 7.34
CA LEU A 79 -7.71 -9.22 7.40
C LEU A 79 -8.31 -8.84 8.76
N HIS A 80 -9.16 -9.69 9.35
CA HIS A 80 -9.69 -9.46 10.68
C HIS A 80 -8.61 -9.49 11.76
N ARG A 81 -7.67 -10.45 11.69
CA ARG A 81 -6.53 -10.52 12.63
C ARG A 81 -5.61 -9.31 12.51
N GLU A 82 -5.33 -8.86 11.30
CA GLU A 82 -4.52 -7.66 11.05
C GLU A 82 -5.21 -6.40 11.60
N LYS A 83 -6.51 -6.28 11.38
CA LYS A 83 -7.32 -5.21 11.98
C LYS A 83 -7.22 -5.24 13.52
N ASP A 84 -7.44 -6.40 14.14
CA ASP A 84 -7.38 -6.54 15.61
C ASP A 84 -5.97 -6.22 16.15
N ALA A 85 -4.92 -6.61 15.43
CA ALA A 85 -3.54 -6.28 15.78
C ALA A 85 -3.28 -4.76 15.70
N ILE A 86 -3.78 -4.10 14.66
CA ILE A 86 -3.69 -2.63 14.52
C ILE A 86 -4.46 -1.94 15.65
N GLU A 87 -5.67 -2.40 15.98
CA GLU A 87 -6.46 -1.87 17.10
C GLU A 87 -5.74 -2.06 18.44
N ALA A 88 -5.13 -3.21 18.69
CA ALA A 88 -4.35 -3.48 19.89
C ALA A 88 -3.12 -2.56 20.00
N VAL A 89 -2.39 -2.36 18.90
CA VAL A 89 -1.26 -1.41 18.84
C VAL A 89 -1.74 0.02 19.08
N ALA A 90 -2.88 0.41 18.51
CA ALA A 90 -3.45 1.74 18.73
C ALA A 90 -3.88 1.96 20.19
N LEU A 91 -4.38 0.92 20.86
CA LEU A 91 -4.71 0.96 22.30
C LEU A 91 -3.45 1.06 23.17
N ALA A 92 -2.43 0.24 22.90
CA ALA A 92 -1.15 0.31 23.62
C ALA A 92 -0.51 1.69 23.47
N LEU A 93 -0.49 2.22 22.25
CA LEU A 93 0.01 3.57 21.99
C LEU A 93 -0.79 4.64 22.72
N ARG A 94 -2.12 4.50 22.81
CA ARG A 94 -2.98 5.42 23.59
C ARG A 94 -2.61 5.42 25.07
N ASP A 95 -2.33 4.25 25.63
CA ASP A 95 -1.98 4.11 27.05
C ASP A 95 -0.56 4.61 27.34
N ASP A 96 0.42 4.31 26.48
CA ASP A 96 1.77 4.88 26.57
C ASP A 96 1.73 6.41 26.50
N MET A 97 0.92 6.96 25.58
CA MET A 97 0.75 8.41 25.45
C MET A 97 0.06 9.03 26.69
N ARG A 98 -0.86 8.31 27.33
CA ARG A 98 -1.47 8.75 28.60
C ARG A 98 -0.42 8.80 29.71
N GLN A 99 0.38 7.75 29.85
CA GLN A 99 1.43 7.69 30.87
C GLN A 99 2.49 8.78 30.64
N ALA A 100 2.86 9.04 29.38
CA ALA A 100 3.78 10.11 29.03
C ALA A 100 3.23 11.50 29.41
N ARG A 101 1.92 11.75 29.24
CA ARG A 101 1.26 12.99 29.68
C ARG A 101 1.33 13.17 31.20
N GLU A 102 1.02 12.12 31.97
CA GLU A 102 1.09 12.18 33.44
C GLU A 102 2.51 12.47 33.94
N GLN A 103 3.52 11.87 33.31
CA GLN A 103 4.92 12.13 33.61
C GLN A 103 5.33 13.57 33.26
N LEU A 104 4.85 14.09 32.12
CA LEU A 104 5.13 15.45 31.69
C LEU A 104 4.50 16.47 32.64
N GLU A 105 3.22 16.30 33.00
CA GLU A 105 2.53 17.18 33.95
C GLU A 105 3.23 17.16 35.32
N ALA A 106 3.66 15.98 35.78
CA ALA A 106 4.46 15.87 37.01
C ALA A 106 5.82 16.56 36.90
N ALA A 107 6.46 16.56 35.72
CA ALA A 107 7.72 17.26 35.49
C ALA A 107 7.54 18.78 35.39
N GLU A 108 6.46 19.25 34.77
CA GLU A 108 6.11 20.67 34.67
C GLU A 108 5.77 21.26 36.03
N ARG A 109 4.98 20.55 36.85
CA ARG A 109 4.73 20.95 38.24
C ARG A 109 6.03 21.10 39.03
N ARG A 110 6.96 20.13 38.91
CA ARG A 110 8.29 20.24 39.53
C ARG A 110 9.10 21.43 39.02
N LYS A 111 8.99 21.78 37.73
CA LYS A 111 9.68 22.97 37.16
C LYS A 111 9.05 24.27 37.63
N ALA A 112 7.72 24.35 37.71
CA ALA A 112 7.00 25.52 38.19
C ALA A 112 7.29 25.77 39.69
N ASP A 113 7.30 24.72 40.50
CA ASP A 113 7.67 24.81 41.93
C ASP A 113 9.12 25.27 42.13
N ASN A 114 10.01 25.00 41.16
CA ASN A 114 11.43 25.36 41.19
C ASN A 114 11.79 26.57 40.31
N GLN A 115 10.81 27.34 39.81
CA GLN A 115 11.09 28.45 38.92
C GLN A 115 11.70 29.64 39.69
N GLU A 116 12.91 30.02 39.31
CA GLU A 116 13.56 31.20 39.89
C GLU A 116 12.89 32.50 39.40
N PRO A 117 12.68 33.50 40.29
CA PRO A 117 12.13 34.79 39.90
C PRO A 117 13.02 35.52 38.89
N ALA A 118 12.40 36.20 37.93
CA ALA A 118 13.12 37.07 36.98
C ALA A 118 13.66 38.35 37.64
N GLY A 119 13.14 38.68 38.83
CA GLY A 119 13.57 39.79 39.66
C GLY A 119 12.54 40.07 40.74
N TYR A 120 12.73 41.17 41.46
CA TYR A 120 11.88 41.57 42.58
C TYR A 120 11.41 43.02 42.42
N HIS A 121 10.12 43.24 42.60
CA HIS A 121 9.52 44.58 42.68
C HIS A 121 9.53 45.06 44.12
N VAL A 122 10.00 46.29 44.34
CA VAL A 122 9.78 47.03 45.59
C VAL A 122 8.54 47.90 45.41
N ILE A 123 7.48 47.60 46.16
CA ILE A 123 6.13 48.16 45.99
C ILE A 123 5.83 49.10 47.15
N LYS A 124 5.39 50.32 46.81
CA LYS A 124 5.02 51.36 47.78
C LYS A 124 3.73 51.00 48.52
N GLU A 125 3.46 51.64 49.66
CA GLU A 125 2.18 51.46 50.39
C GLU A 125 0.94 51.74 49.53
N CYS A 126 1.04 52.60 48.51
CA CYS A 126 -0.05 52.87 47.57
C CYS A 126 -0.24 51.79 46.50
N GLY A 127 0.50 50.66 46.57
CA GLY A 127 0.40 49.54 45.65
C GLY A 127 1.14 49.70 44.32
N LYS A 128 1.76 50.87 44.06
CA LYS A 128 2.54 51.12 42.84
C LYS A 128 3.97 50.58 42.96
N VAL A 129 4.49 50.00 41.88
CA VAL A 129 5.90 49.60 41.78
C VAL A 129 6.78 50.84 41.88
N GLY A 130 7.68 50.86 42.86
CA GLY A 130 8.68 51.91 43.02
C GLY A 130 9.89 51.66 42.15
N CYS A 131 10.43 50.44 42.20
CA CYS A 131 11.52 49.99 41.35
C CYS A 131 11.51 48.45 41.22
N SER A 132 12.30 47.97 40.26
CA SER A 132 12.55 46.55 40.02
C SER A 132 14.05 46.32 40.10
N VAL A 133 14.46 45.23 40.75
CA VAL A 133 15.86 44.85 40.92
C VAL A 133 16.05 43.36 40.66
N ALA A 134 17.26 42.94 40.35
CA ALA A 134 17.53 41.58 39.89
C ALA A 134 17.55 40.57 41.05
N THR A 135 17.98 40.98 42.24
CA THR A 135 18.14 40.07 43.38
C THR A 135 17.28 40.46 44.58
N LEU A 136 16.95 39.48 45.44
CA LEU A 136 16.20 39.72 46.67
C LEU A 136 16.97 40.64 47.62
N GLU A 137 18.29 40.46 47.71
CA GLU A 137 19.16 41.26 48.58
C GLU A 137 19.15 42.74 48.18
N GLU A 138 19.20 43.04 46.89
CA GLU A 138 19.05 44.41 46.38
C GLU A 138 17.67 44.99 46.69
N ALA A 139 16.62 44.17 46.62
CA ALA A 139 15.26 44.61 46.91
C ALA A 139 15.10 44.96 48.38
N GLU A 140 15.69 44.15 49.27
CA GLU A 140 15.70 44.38 50.72
C GLU A 140 16.48 45.64 51.10
N LYS A 141 17.69 45.82 50.55
CA LYS A 141 18.48 47.05 50.75
C LYS A 141 17.73 48.28 50.27
N THR A 142 17.07 48.18 49.11
CA THR A 142 16.30 49.29 48.53
C THR A 142 15.07 49.61 49.37
N ARG A 143 14.30 48.60 49.80
CA ARG A 143 13.19 48.81 50.74
C ARG A 143 13.66 49.47 52.02
N ASP A 144 14.73 48.97 52.64
CA ASP A 144 15.19 49.43 53.95
C ASP A 144 15.77 50.85 53.91
N PHE A 145 16.41 51.23 52.81
CA PHE A 145 16.89 52.59 52.59
C PHE A 145 15.76 53.60 52.35
N TRP A 146 14.77 53.24 51.53
CA TRP A 146 13.71 54.16 51.13
C TRP A 146 12.53 54.22 52.11
N ASN A 147 11.98 53.07 52.49
CA ASN A 147 10.89 52.94 53.46
C ASN A 147 10.64 51.47 53.84
N LYS A 148 10.89 51.12 55.11
CA LYS A 148 10.69 49.76 55.65
C LYS A 148 9.26 49.21 55.54
N LYS A 149 8.25 50.06 55.34
CA LYS A 149 6.85 49.63 55.16
C LYS A 149 6.53 49.19 53.73
N TRP A 150 7.44 49.38 52.77
CA TRP A 150 7.25 48.93 51.39
C TRP A 150 7.38 47.40 51.29
N THR A 151 6.63 46.79 50.39
CA THR A 151 6.58 45.33 50.22
C THR A 151 7.39 44.88 49.02
N ILE A 152 8.09 43.75 49.15
CA ILE A 152 8.82 43.14 48.04
C ILE A 152 7.98 42.01 47.46
N ARG A 153 7.85 41.93 46.14
CA ARG A 153 7.23 40.80 45.44
C ARG A 153 8.11 40.28 44.31
N PRO A 154 8.34 38.97 44.19
CA PRO A 154 8.97 38.40 43.00
C PRO A 154 8.08 38.65 41.77
N TYR A 155 8.70 38.91 40.63
CA TYR A 155 8.03 38.90 39.34
C TYR A 155 8.71 37.92 38.40
N PHE A 156 7.91 37.37 37.50
CA PHE A 156 8.33 36.44 36.46
C PHE A 156 8.09 37.13 35.11
N TYR A 157 8.90 36.85 34.09
CA TYR A 157 8.62 37.37 32.75
C TYR A 157 7.20 36.98 32.33
N THR A 158 6.37 37.95 31.96
CA THR A 158 5.10 37.69 31.29
C THR A 158 5.40 37.02 29.96
N ALA A 159 4.76 35.89 29.67
CA ALA A 159 4.83 35.24 28.37
C ALA A 159 4.53 36.26 27.26
N GLN A 160 5.28 36.23 26.16
CA GLN A 160 5.04 37.09 25.00
C GLN A 160 3.58 36.97 24.55
N PRO A 161 2.95 38.05 24.04
CA PRO A 161 1.63 37.93 23.43
C PRO A 161 1.65 36.87 22.34
N ALA A 162 0.63 36.01 22.32
CA ALA A 162 0.48 34.97 21.31
C ALA A 162 0.61 35.60 19.91
N SER A 163 1.44 35.01 19.05
CA SER A 163 1.60 35.49 17.68
C SER A 163 0.24 35.51 16.94
N GLU A 164 0.09 36.36 15.92
CA GLU A 164 -1.13 36.40 15.09
C GLU A 164 -1.50 35.00 14.54
N ARG A 165 -0.50 34.17 14.21
CA ARG A 165 -0.68 32.78 13.78
C ARG A 165 -1.36 31.91 14.86
N GLU A 166 -0.99 32.10 16.11
CA GLU A 166 -1.59 31.39 17.24
C GLU A 166 -3.01 31.90 17.55
N ARG A 167 -3.26 33.20 17.36
CA ARG A 167 -4.63 33.74 17.44
C ARG A 167 -5.53 33.09 16.38
N ILE A 168 -5.11 33.09 15.12
CA ILE A 168 -5.85 32.50 13.99
C ILE A 168 -6.09 31.01 14.21
N ARG A 169 -5.08 30.26 14.69
CA ARG A 169 -5.21 28.83 14.98
C ARG A 169 -6.27 28.53 16.03
N ARG A 170 -6.36 29.35 17.08
CA ARG A 170 -7.39 29.22 18.12
C ARG A 170 -8.78 29.59 17.60
N GLU A 171 -8.92 30.69 16.86
CA GLU A 171 -10.19 31.09 16.25
C GLU A 171 -10.71 30.01 15.28
N HIS A 172 -9.82 29.44 14.46
CA HIS A 172 -10.14 28.32 13.59
C HIS A 172 -10.59 27.09 14.39
N ALA A 173 -9.92 26.78 15.50
CA ALA A 173 -10.31 25.67 16.36
C ALA A 173 -11.71 25.83 16.94
N GLU A 174 -12.01 27.01 17.49
CA GLU A 174 -13.33 27.34 18.04
C GLU A 174 -14.42 27.24 16.98
N TRP A 175 -14.17 27.76 15.77
CA TRP A 175 -15.10 27.66 14.64
C TRP A 175 -15.31 26.21 14.17
N SER A 176 -14.23 25.44 14.05
CA SER A 176 -14.27 24.03 13.61
C SER A 176 -15.04 23.17 14.61
N ASP A 177 -14.82 23.37 15.91
CA ASP A 177 -15.56 22.66 16.97
C ASP A 177 -17.05 23.03 16.96
N ALA A 178 -17.38 24.31 16.76
CA ALA A 178 -18.77 24.77 16.66
C ALA A 178 -19.50 24.25 15.41
N THR A 179 -18.78 24.10 14.29
CA THR A 179 -19.36 23.72 12.99
C THR A 179 -19.50 22.21 12.84
N PHE A 180 -18.47 21.46 13.21
CA PHE A 180 -18.37 20.02 12.94
C PHE A 180 -18.54 19.15 14.19
N GLY A 181 -18.49 19.74 15.39
CA GLY A 181 -18.63 19.01 16.65
C GLY A 181 -17.45 18.07 16.96
N ASP A 182 -17.74 17.02 17.74
CA ASP A 182 -16.76 16.05 18.22
C ASP A 182 -16.46 14.99 17.15
N VAL A 183 -15.63 15.36 16.17
CA VAL A 183 -15.12 14.47 15.12
C VAL A 183 -13.61 14.25 15.25
N GLY A 184 -13.15 13.07 14.87
CA GLY A 184 -11.73 12.69 14.88
C GLY A 184 -10.93 13.27 13.69
N PRO A 185 -9.62 13.01 13.61
CA PRO A 185 -8.73 13.63 12.60
C PRO A 185 -8.88 13.11 11.17
N VAL A 186 -9.55 11.98 10.98
CA VAL A 186 -9.55 11.26 9.69
C VAL A 186 -10.24 12.09 8.61
N GLY A 187 -11.30 12.82 8.96
CA GLY A 187 -11.98 13.74 8.05
C GLY A 187 -11.04 14.83 7.54
N PRO A 188 -10.47 15.67 8.43
CA PRO A 188 -9.49 16.68 8.04
C PRO A 188 -8.30 16.15 7.24
N LEU A 189 -7.79 14.95 7.55
CA LEU A 189 -6.69 14.33 6.77
C LEU A 189 -7.09 13.92 5.36
N LYS A 190 -8.30 13.38 5.18
CA LYS A 190 -8.85 13.08 3.84
C LYS A 190 -9.15 14.33 3.04
N HIS A 191 -9.49 15.43 3.72
CA HIS A 191 -9.68 16.72 3.07
C HIS A 191 -8.31 17.29 2.65
N LEU A 192 -7.30 17.22 3.52
CA LEU A 192 -5.95 17.71 3.26
C LEU A 192 -5.35 17.14 1.96
N SER A 193 -5.63 15.87 1.63
CA SER A 193 -5.17 15.30 0.36
C SER A 193 -5.78 15.95 -0.88
N LYS A 194 -7.00 16.50 -0.79
CA LYS A 194 -7.65 17.22 -1.89
C LYS A 194 -7.03 18.61 -2.05
N GLU A 195 -6.92 19.35 -0.95
CA GLU A 195 -6.30 20.69 -0.94
C GLU A 195 -4.84 20.65 -1.40
N ALA A 196 -4.12 19.56 -1.12
CA ALA A 196 -2.77 19.37 -1.66
C ALA A 196 -2.73 19.25 -3.19
N LEU A 197 -3.77 18.68 -3.82
CA LEU A 197 -3.89 18.61 -5.27
C LEU A 197 -4.29 19.97 -5.87
N GLU A 198 -5.16 20.72 -5.19
CA GLU A 198 -5.57 22.08 -5.58
C GLU A 198 -4.37 23.05 -5.51
N ALA A 199 -3.61 23.03 -4.41
CA ALA A 199 -2.36 23.77 -4.26
C ALA A 199 -1.28 23.37 -5.29
N ALA A 200 -1.24 22.09 -5.72
CA ALA A 200 -0.32 21.65 -6.76
C ALA A 200 -0.73 22.14 -8.16
N ALA A 201 -2.03 22.34 -8.41
CA ALA A 201 -2.56 22.85 -9.67
C ALA A 201 -2.37 24.37 -9.81
N ASP A 202 -2.49 25.13 -8.72
CA ASP A 202 -2.16 26.56 -8.67
C ASP A 202 -1.30 26.93 -7.45
N PRO A 203 0.02 26.67 -7.49
CA PRO A 203 0.91 26.95 -6.36
C PRO A 203 1.07 28.45 -6.09
N SER A 204 0.54 29.32 -6.96
CA SER A 204 0.60 30.77 -6.80
C SER A 204 -0.53 31.33 -5.93
N ASP A 205 -1.59 30.56 -5.67
CA ASP A 205 -2.69 30.95 -4.79
C ASP A 205 -2.35 30.67 -3.30
N PRO A 206 -2.13 31.70 -2.46
CA PRO A 206 -1.83 31.51 -1.05
C PRO A 206 -2.99 30.93 -0.22
N LEU A 207 -4.23 30.94 -0.73
CA LEU A 207 -5.39 30.40 -0.01
C LEU A 207 -5.36 28.86 0.05
N GLU A 208 -4.94 28.21 -1.03
CA GLU A 208 -4.78 26.75 -1.09
C GLU A 208 -3.77 26.24 -0.04
N TRP A 209 -2.69 27.01 0.17
CA TRP A 209 -1.72 26.75 1.23
C TRP A 209 -2.29 26.98 2.64
N ALA A 210 -3.19 27.95 2.79
CA ALA A 210 -3.86 28.23 4.05
C ALA A 210 -4.84 27.10 4.42
N ASP A 211 -5.58 26.55 3.46
CA ASP A 211 -6.48 25.42 3.68
C ASP A 211 -5.72 24.18 4.13
N MET A 212 -4.59 23.86 3.49
CA MET A 212 -3.69 22.82 3.98
C MET A 212 -3.25 23.05 5.44
N GLN A 213 -2.94 24.30 5.79
CA GLN A 213 -2.48 24.63 7.15
C GLN A 213 -3.60 24.46 8.18
N PHE A 214 -4.82 24.90 7.88
CA PHE A 214 -6.00 24.75 8.74
C PHE A 214 -6.35 23.28 8.97
N LEU A 215 -6.38 22.47 7.90
CA LEU A 215 -6.70 21.04 7.99
C LEU A 215 -5.65 20.26 8.78
N LEU A 216 -4.37 20.60 8.61
CA LEU A 216 -3.30 19.98 9.39
C LEU A 216 -3.40 20.33 10.88
N TRP A 217 -3.68 21.59 11.22
CA TRP A 217 -3.91 22.00 12.60
C TRP A 217 -5.14 21.33 13.22
N ASP A 218 -6.21 21.19 12.44
CA ASP A 218 -7.43 20.54 12.89
C ASP A 218 -7.20 19.06 13.20
N ALA A 219 -6.52 18.35 12.29
CA ALA A 219 -6.14 16.95 12.49
C ALA A 219 -5.25 16.77 13.73
N GLN A 220 -4.22 17.63 13.89
CA GLN A 220 -3.33 17.60 15.05
C GLN A 220 -4.10 17.85 16.34
N ARG A 221 -4.93 18.89 16.39
CA ARG A 221 -5.74 19.24 17.56
C ARG A 221 -6.69 18.11 17.94
N ARG A 222 -7.42 17.55 16.98
CA ARG A 222 -8.38 16.45 17.19
C ARG A 222 -7.71 15.16 17.66
N MET A 223 -6.42 14.97 17.37
CA MET A 223 -5.60 13.88 17.94
C MET A 223 -4.90 14.22 19.25
N GLY A 224 -5.02 15.46 19.73
CA GLY A 224 -4.28 15.93 20.90
C GLY A 224 -2.77 15.90 20.70
N ILE A 225 -2.30 16.13 19.46
CA ILE A 225 -0.89 16.31 19.13
C ILE A 225 -0.53 17.76 19.46
N SER A 226 0.34 17.97 20.45
CA SER A 226 0.84 19.30 20.81
C SER A 226 1.97 19.77 19.87
N ASP A 227 2.19 21.08 19.82
CA ASP A 227 3.28 21.68 19.05
C ASP A 227 4.66 21.16 19.49
N GLU A 228 4.86 20.93 20.79
CA GLU A 228 6.09 20.33 21.31
C GLU A 228 6.26 18.88 20.83
N PHE A 229 5.19 18.08 20.85
CA PHE A 229 5.24 16.69 20.43
C PHE A 229 5.57 16.57 18.94
N ILE A 230 4.86 17.32 18.08
CA ILE A 230 5.12 17.28 16.63
C ILE A 230 6.51 17.83 16.31
N THR A 231 6.99 18.85 17.03
CA THR A 231 8.33 19.42 16.83
C THR A 231 9.41 18.37 17.13
N ARG A 232 9.28 17.61 18.22
CA ARG A 232 10.21 16.51 18.52
C ARG A 232 10.15 15.42 17.45
N ALA A 233 8.96 15.02 17.02
CA ALA A 233 8.80 14.04 15.94
C ALA A 233 9.42 14.52 14.62
N MET A 234 9.31 15.81 14.31
CA MET A 234 9.96 16.43 13.15
C MET A 234 11.50 16.39 13.26
N ILE A 235 12.06 16.65 14.43
CA ILE A 235 13.52 16.56 14.67
C ILE A 235 14.01 15.14 14.42
N GLU A 236 13.36 14.14 15.02
CA GLU A 236 13.74 12.72 14.85
C GLU A 236 13.59 12.28 13.39
N LYS A 237 12.48 12.66 12.75
CA LYS A 237 12.23 12.31 11.34
C LYS A 237 13.21 12.96 10.39
N LEU A 238 13.66 14.19 10.70
CA LEU A 238 14.66 14.90 9.91
C LEU A 238 16.01 14.16 9.95
N GLU A 239 16.45 13.67 11.10
CA GLU A 239 17.69 12.90 11.22
C GLU A 239 17.60 11.57 10.44
N ILE A 240 16.47 10.86 10.51
CA ILE A 240 16.22 9.66 9.69
C ILE A 240 16.25 10.00 8.19
N ASN A 241 15.69 11.14 7.79
CA ASN A 241 15.68 11.53 6.38
C ASN A 241 17.09 11.91 5.87
N LYS A 242 17.93 12.53 6.71
CA LYS A 242 19.33 12.84 6.39
C LYS A 242 20.19 11.60 6.24
N SER A 243 19.88 10.51 6.94
CA SER A 243 20.64 9.25 6.84
C SER A 243 20.25 8.37 5.65
N ARG A 244 19.23 8.74 4.87
CA ARG A 244 18.74 7.97 3.72
C ARG A 244 19.47 8.35 2.43
N GLN A 245 19.42 7.44 1.48
CA GLN A 245 19.83 7.70 0.10
C GLN A 245 18.61 8.16 -0.71
N TRP A 246 18.83 9.16 -1.55
CA TRP A 246 17.80 9.83 -2.34
C TRP A 246 18.19 9.83 -3.83
N PRO A 247 17.23 9.67 -4.74
CA PRO A 247 17.48 9.75 -6.18
C PRO A 247 17.84 11.18 -6.63
N GLU A 248 18.30 11.29 -7.87
CA GLU A 248 18.63 12.60 -8.45
C GLU A 248 17.44 13.56 -8.48
N PRO A 249 17.70 14.87 -8.38
CA PRO A 249 16.64 15.84 -8.42
C PRO A 249 15.86 15.94 -9.72
N LYS A 250 14.55 15.59 -9.68
CA LYS A 250 13.56 15.91 -10.71
C LYS A 250 12.52 16.90 -10.18
N ASP A 251 12.18 17.90 -10.99
CA ASP A 251 11.18 18.92 -10.67
C ASP A 251 9.77 18.40 -10.94
N GLY A 252 8.79 18.84 -10.14
CA GLY A 252 7.38 18.43 -10.25
C GLY A 252 7.03 17.02 -9.77
N GLU A 253 8.01 16.18 -9.40
CA GLU A 253 7.79 14.76 -9.07
C GLU A 253 8.04 14.47 -7.58
N PRO A 254 7.23 13.60 -6.94
CA PRO A 254 7.51 13.09 -5.60
C PRO A 254 8.86 12.35 -5.54
N ARG A 255 9.56 12.49 -4.42
CA ARG A 255 10.85 11.81 -4.20
C ARG A 255 10.75 10.80 -3.09
N LEU A 256 11.00 9.56 -3.43
CA LEU A 256 11.03 8.44 -2.50
C LEU A 256 12.47 8.06 -2.19
N HIS A 257 12.72 7.66 -0.96
CA HIS A 257 14.03 7.16 -0.54
C HIS A 257 14.31 5.80 -1.15
N ILE A 258 15.57 5.52 -1.47
CA ILE A 258 16.00 4.24 -2.04
C ILE A 258 15.93 3.18 -0.93
N LYS A 259 15.12 2.13 -1.13
CA LYS A 259 15.10 0.93 -0.30
C LYS A 259 16.04 -0.09 -0.96
N GLU A 260 17.06 -0.60 -0.24
CA GLU A 260 17.83 -1.75 -0.72
C GLU A 260 16.88 -2.92 -0.93
N GLN A 261 16.75 -3.38 -2.17
CA GLN A 261 15.99 -4.60 -2.44
C GLN A 261 16.85 -5.81 -2.00
N PRO A 262 16.25 -6.84 -1.39
CA PRO A 262 16.94 -8.10 -1.16
C PRO A 262 17.47 -8.63 -2.49
N ALA A 263 18.66 -9.26 -2.46
CA ALA A 263 19.30 -9.79 -3.65
C ALA A 263 18.31 -10.65 -4.47
N PRO A 264 18.27 -10.50 -5.81
CA PRO A 264 17.42 -11.31 -6.65
C PRO A 264 17.70 -12.79 -6.37
N VAL A 265 16.66 -13.55 -5.97
CA VAL A 265 16.76 -14.99 -5.78
C VAL A 265 16.77 -15.64 -7.15
N VAL A 266 17.93 -15.61 -7.82
CA VAL A 266 18.11 -16.25 -9.13
C VAL A 266 18.56 -17.69 -8.91
N PRO A 267 17.82 -18.70 -9.43
CA PRO A 267 18.23 -20.09 -9.35
C PRO A 267 19.57 -20.34 -10.05
N PRO A 268 20.36 -21.35 -9.60
CA PRO A 268 21.64 -21.67 -10.22
C PRO A 268 21.51 -22.18 -11.65
N ALA A 269 22.61 -22.15 -12.39
CA ALA A 269 22.70 -22.81 -13.69
C ALA A 269 22.58 -24.32 -13.55
N ILE A 270 21.96 -24.94 -14.55
CA ILE A 270 21.78 -26.38 -14.60
C ILE A 270 22.48 -26.96 -15.82
N GLU A 271 23.03 -28.15 -15.66
CA GLU A 271 23.60 -28.95 -16.74
C GLU A 271 22.51 -29.84 -17.36
N PRO A 272 22.66 -30.24 -18.64
CA PRO A 272 21.72 -31.12 -19.33
C PRO A 272 21.83 -32.57 -18.86
N ASP A 273 21.57 -32.78 -17.57
CA ASP A 273 21.66 -34.07 -16.90
C ASP A 273 20.26 -34.59 -16.50
N TYR A 274 20.05 -35.88 -16.71
CA TYR A 274 18.75 -36.52 -16.48
C TYR A 274 18.28 -36.43 -15.03
N GLU A 275 19.18 -36.59 -14.06
CA GLU A 275 18.83 -36.53 -12.63
C GLU A 275 18.58 -35.08 -12.20
N VAL A 276 19.31 -34.11 -12.77
CA VAL A 276 19.08 -32.69 -12.54
C VAL A 276 17.71 -32.25 -13.06
N ILE A 277 17.32 -32.67 -14.28
CA ILE A 277 16.01 -32.33 -14.86
C ILE A 277 14.88 -33.04 -14.11
N LYS A 278 15.04 -34.30 -13.68
CA LYS A 278 14.08 -34.98 -12.81
C LYS A 278 13.94 -34.33 -11.44
N GLY A 279 15.00 -33.77 -10.89
CA GLY A 279 14.92 -33.01 -9.64
C GLY A 279 14.00 -31.78 -9.73
N ILE A 280 13.87 -31.19 -10.93
CA ILE A 280 13.06 -29.99 -11.19
C ILE A 280 11.65 -30.37 -11.68
N LEU A 281 11.55 -31.38 -12.55
CA LEU A 281 10.31 -31.89 -13.13
C LEU A 281 10.18 -33.41 -12.89
N PRO A 282 9.79 -33.83 -11.67
CA PRO A 282 9.87 -35.23 -11.22
C PRO A 282 9.03 -36.21 -12.04
N THR A 283 8.04 -35.70 -12.75
CA THR A 283 7.07 -36.48 -13.54
C THR A 283 7.50 -36.68 -15.00
N THR A 284 8.61 -36.06 -15.43
CA THR A 284 9.10 -36.16 -16.80
C THR A 284 10.00 -37.39 -17.01
N ASN A 285 9.96 -37.96 -18.22
CA ASN A 285 10.90 -39.01 -18.64
C ASN A 285 11.64 -38.58 -19.92
N PRO A 286 12.53 -37.57 -19.81
CA PRO A 286 13.19 -36.97 -20.96
C PRO A 286 14.25 -37.90 -21.56
N ASP A 287 14.37 -37.91 -22.87
CA ASP A 287 15.57 -38.45 -23.53
C ASP A 287 16.73 -37.44 -23.47
N GLU A 288 17.92 -37.87 -23.89
CA GLU A 288 19.14 -37.04 -23.84
C GLU A 288 18.98 -35.72 -24.61
N TYR A 289 18.20 -35.72 -25.69
CA TYR A 289 17.93 -34.53 -26.49
C TYR A 289 16.99 -33.55 -25.76
N ALA A 290 15.96 -34.06 -25.08
CA ALA A 290 15.06 -33.26 -24.26
C ALA A 290 15.76 -32.64 -23.03
N CYS A 291 16.74 -33.32 -22.43
CA CYS A 291 17.56 -32.77 -21.34
C CYS A 291 18.40 -31.56 -21.77
N CYS A 292 18.99 -31.62 -22.97
CA CYS A 292 19.74 -30.49 -23.56
C CYS A 292 18.86 -29.26 -23.76
N ILE A 293 17.68 -29.44 -24.35
CA ILE A 293 16.75 -28.34 -24.59
C ILE A 293 16.25 -27.74 -23.27
N ALA A 294 15.91 -28.57 -22.28
CA ALA A 294 15.44 -28.10 -20.99
C ALA A 294 16.51 -27.28 -20.24
N ALA A 295 17.77 -27.71 -20.26
CA ALA A 295 18.86 -26.97 -19.65
C ALA A 295 19.16 -25.66 -20.39
N ASP A 296 19.14 -25.65 -21.73
CA ASP A 296 19.32 -24.43 -22.53
C ASP A 296 18.20 -23.42 -22.28
N MET A 297 16.94 -23.88 -22.22
CA MET A 297 15.79 -23.03 -21.89
C MET A 297 15.87 -22.46 -20.47
N TRP A 298 16.22 -23.28 -19.48
CA TRP A 298 16.42 -22.84 -18.09
C TRP A 298 17.53 -21.80 -17.99
N ASN A 299 18.67 -22.07 -18.63
CA ASN A 299 19.83 -21.19 -18.60
C ASN A 299 19.59 -19.88 -19.36
N ALA A 300 18.81 -19.90 -20.44
CA ALA A 300 18.34 -18.71 -21.16
C ALA A 300 17.38 -17.87 -20.29
N CYS A 301 16.37 -18.49 -19.67
CA CYS A 301 15.46 -17.80 -18.74
C CYS A 301 16.23 -17.20 -17.55
N ARG A 302 17.21 -17.93 -17.00
CA ARG A 302 18.10 -17.41 -15.94
C ARG A 302 18.89 -16.19 -16.41
N ALA A 303 19.43 -16.22 -17.63
CA ALA A 303 20.19 -15.11 -18.19
C ALA A 303 19.30 -13.87 -18.39
N ASP A 304 18.05 -14.06 -18.82
CA ASP A 304 17.06 -12.99 -18.96
C ASP A 304 16.64 -12.42 -17.59
N MET A 305 16.50 -13.26 -16.56
CA MET A 305 16.28 -12.79 -15.17
C MET A 305 17.43 -11.92 -14.66
N PHE A 306 18.67 -12.15 -15.09
CA PHE A 306 19.81 -11.28 -14.79
C PHE A 306 19.81 -9.98 -15.61
N GLN A 307 19.32 -10.00 -16.86
CA GLN A 307 19.27 -8.81 -17.72
C GLN A 307 18.07 -7.89 -17.41
N GLY A 308 16.94 -8.45 -16.96
CA GLY A 308 15.74 -7.69 -16.55
C GLY A 308 15.88 -6.97 -15.20
N GLY A 309 17.00 -7.17 -14.49
CA GLY A 309 17.29 -6.56 -13.19
C GLY A 309 17.85 -5.13 -13.24
N GLN A 310 17.48 -4.30 -14.24
CA GLN A 310 17.72 -2.86 -14.10
C GLN A 310 16.72 -2.27 -13.09
N PRO A 311 17.16 -1.35 -12.21
CA PRO A 311 16.40 -0.97 -11.04
C PRO A 311 15.15 -0.19 -11.44
N VAL A 312 13.98 -0.80 -11.26
CA VAL A 312 12.71 -0.06 -11.21
C VAL A 312 12.69 0.69 -9.88
N SER A 313 13.21 1.92 -9.93
CA SER A 313 13.00 2.94 -8.90
C SER A 313 11.51 3.29 -8.92
N ASN A 314 10.78 2.80 -7.92
CA ASN A 314 9.45 3.21 -7.43
C ASN A 314 8.50 2.02 -7.36
N ARG A 315 8.35 1.48 -6.15
CA ARG A 315 7.44 0.36 -5.86
C ARG A 315 6.15 0.78 -5.14
N ASP A 316 5.91 2.08 -5.00
CA ASP A 316 4.78 2.63 -4.23
C ASP A 316 3.83 3.51 -5.07
N GLU A 317 3.84 3.39 -6.40
CA GLU A 317 2.76 3.91 -7.24
C GLU A 317 1.97 2.75 -7.85
N LEU A 318 0.69 2.64 -7.46
CA LEU A 318 -0.33 2.01 -8.29
C LEU A 318 -0.49 2.86 -9.56
N SER A 319 0.43 2.67 -10.50
CA SER A 319 0.33 3.12 -11.88
C SER A 319 0.79 1.95 -12.75
N SER A 320 -0.05 1.59 -13.71
CA SER A 320 0.18 0.46 -14.63
C SER A 320 1.57 0.53 -15.25
N PRO A 321 2.27 -0.60 -15.44
CA PRO A 321 3.66 -0.61 -15.91
C PRO A 321 3.80 0.12 -17.26
N VAL A 322 4.64 1.15 -17.32
CA VAL A 322 5.02 1.84 -18.56
C VAL A 322 5.85 0.86 -19.40
N ILE A 323 5.31 0.46 -20.54
CA ILE A 323 5.94 -0.47 -21.49
C ILE A 323 6.89 0.33 -22.40
N PRO A 324 8.18 -0.04 -22.54
CA PRO A 324 9.09 0.62 -23.46
C PRO A 324 8.62 0.55 -24.92
N ASP A 325 8.97 1.56 -25.73
CA ASP A 325 8.64 1.59 -27.16
C ASP A 325 9.14 0.32 -27.89
N GLY A 326 8.21 -0.38 -28.53
CA GLY A 326 8.48 -1.64 -29.25
C GLY A 326 8.29 -2.92 -28.42
N TYR A 327 7.95 -2.83 -27.13
CA TYR A 327 7.68 -3.98 -26.26
C TYR A 327 6.16 -4.16 -26.05
N ALA A 328 5.71 -5.38 -25.79
CA ALA A 328 4.32 -5.73 -25.49
C ALA A 328 4.22 -6.54 -24.19
N LEU A 329 3.22 -6.26 -23.34
CA LEU A 329 2.99 -7.03 -22.12
C LEU A 329 2.34 -8.37 -22.44
N VAL A 330 3.07 -9.46 -22.25
CA VAL A 330 2.53 -10.82 -22.32
C VAL A 330 2.45 -11.44 -20.92
N PRO A 331 1.56 -12.41 -20.69
CA PRO A 331 1.50 -13.14 -19.42
C PRO A 331 2.84 -13.78 -19.05
N ILE A 332 3.25 -13.65 -17.79
CA ILE A 332 4.49 -14.28 -17.26
C ILE A 332 4.39 -15.81 -17.34
N VAL A 333 3.19 -16.34 -17.15
CA VAL A 333 2.85 -17.74 -17.41
C VAL A 333 1.74 -17.75 -18.46
N PRO A 334 1.93 -18.40 -19.63
CA PRO A 334 0.87 -18.51 -20.62
C PRO A 334 -0.32 -19.24 -19.99
N THR A 335 -1.53 -18.75 -20.28
CA THR A 335 -2.74 -19.48 -19.89
C THR A 335 -2.79 -20.81 -20.65
N GLU A 336 -3.44 -21.81 -20.05
CA GLU A 336 -3.60 -23.12 -20.67
C GLU A 336 -4.22 -23.01 -22.08
N ASP A 337 -5.22 -22.15 -22.25
CA ASP A 337 -5.80 -21.81 -23.56
C ASP A 337 -4.77 -21.29 -24.57
N MET A 338 -3.81 -20.45 -24.16
CA MET A 338 -2.77 -19.94 -25.07
C MET A 338 -1.79 -21.04 -25.48
N VAL A 339 -1.51 -21.95 -24.56
CA VAL A 339 -0.67 -23.13 -24.82
C VAL A 339 -1.40 -24.09 -25.74
N ILE A 340 -2.65 -24.43 -25.45
CA ILE A 340 -3.49 -25.33 -26.26
C ILE A 340 -3.69 -24.75 -27.66
N ASN A 341 -4.17 -23.51 -27.77
CA ASN A 341 -4.44 -22.90 -29.08
C ASN A 341 -3.20 -22.77 -29.97
N GLY A 342 -1.99 -22.73 -29.41
CA GLY A 342 -0.75 -22.70 -30.18
C GLY A 342 -0.12 -24.08 -30.41
N PHE A 343 -0.15 -25.00 -29.44
CA PHE A 343 0.38 -26.37 -29.57
C PHE A 343 -0.52 -27.30 -30.36
N GLU A 344 -1.82 -27.07 -30.32
CA GLU A 344 -2.84 -27.80 -31.10
C GLU A 344 -3.27 -27.03 -32.35
N SER A 345 -2.68 -25.85 -32.60
CA SER A 345 -2.91 -25.08 -33.81
C SER A 345 -2.46 -25.87 -35.05
N GLU A 346 -3.43 -26.22 -35.89
CA GLU A 346 -3.20 -26.75 -37.23
C GLU A 346 -3.94 -25.87 -38.23
N PRO A 347 -3.42 -25.67 -39.45
CA PRO A 347 -4.17 -24.95 -40.47
C PRO A 347 -5.45 -25.73 -40.79
N ASP A 348 -6.61 -25.09 -40.70
CA ASP A 348 -7.87 -25.74 -41.04
C ASP A 348 -7.95 -25.92 -42.58
N PRO A 349 -8.18 -27.14 -43.10
CA PRO A 349 -8.24 -27.42 -44.54
C PRO A 349 -9.32 -26.65 -45.31
N HIS A 350 -10.32 -26.12 -44.62
CA HIS A 350 -11.44 -25.38 -45.19
C HIS A 350 -11.20 -23.86 -45.24
N PHE A 351 -10.30 -23.36 -44.39
CA PHE A 351 -10.08 -21.92 -44.20
C PHE A 351 -8.65 -21.44 -44.50
N SER A 352 -7.71 -22.37 -44.70
CA SER A 352 -6.29 -22.06 -44.98
C SER A 352 -5.96 -22.28 -46.45
N ASP A 353 -5.12 -21.40 -47.03
CA ASP A 353 -4.65 -21.57 -48.40
C ASP A 353 -3.83 -22.85 -48.58
N GLU A 354 -3.95 -23.49 -49.75
CA GLU A 354 -3.30 -24.77 -50.09
C GLU A 354 -1.77 -24.74 -49.91
N LYS A 355 -1.17 -23.56 -50.09
CA LYS A 355 0.26 -23.33 -49.85
C LYS A 355 0.64 -23.41 -48.36
N VAL A 356 -0.19 -22.89 -47.47
CA VAL A 356 0.02 -22.93 -46.01
C VAL A 356 -0.06 -24.37 -45.51
N TRP A 357 -0.96 -25.15 -46.09
CA TRP A 357 -1.08 -26.58 -45.81
C TRP A 357 0.16 -27.36 -46.26
N ALA A 358 0.60 -27.17 -47.51
CA ALA A 358 1.77 -27.85 -48.04
C ALA A 358 3.07 -27.51 -47.26
N GLU A 359 3.20 -26.26 -46.80
CA GLU A 359 4.32 -25.83 -45.96
C GLU A 359 4.26 -26.47 -44.56
N TYR A 360 3.08 -26.58 -43.95
CA TYR A 360 2.89 -27.21 -42.64
C TYR A 360 3.08 -28.73 -42.67
N GLU A 361 2.58 -29.43 -43.69
CA GLU A 361 2.78 -30.87 -43.87
C GLU A 361 4.25 -31.24 -44.10
N ALA A 362 5.00 -30.37 -44.80
CA ALA A 362 6.43 -30.56 -45.03
C ALA A 362 7.28 -30.41 -43.75
N LEU A 363 6.76 -29.80 -42.69
CA LEU A 363 7.43 -29.72 -41.39
C LEU A 363 7.27 -31.04 -40.63
N SER A 364 8.38 -31.61 -40.15
CA SER A 364 8.39 -32.80 -39.30
C SER A 364 9.20 -32.58 -38.01
N GLY A 365 8.86 -33.35 -36.98
CA GLY A 365 9.57 -33.37 -35.68
C GLY A 365 9.70 -31.98 -35.05
N CYS A 366 10.91 -31.65 -34.60
CA CYS A 366 11.22 -30.40 -33.87
C CYS A 366 10.85 -29.13 -34.65
N ARG A 367 10.82 -29.16 -35.98
CA ARG A 367 10.46 -27.98 -36.79
C ARG A 367 8.95 -27.67 -36.72
N ARG A 368 8.11 -28.69 -36.59
CA ARG A 368 6.66 -28.52 -36.38
C ARG A 368 6.36 -28.06 -34.96
N ALA A 369 7.09 -28.59 -33.97
CA ALA A 369 6.99 -28.15 -32.57
C ALA A 369 7.43 -26.68 -32.39
N ALA A 370 8.55 -26.27 -33.03
CA ALA A 370 8.99 -24.88 -33.04
C ALA A 370 7.95 -23.95 -33.67
N ARG A 371 7.34 -24.37 -34.80
CA ARG A 371 6.26 -23.60 -35.45
C ARG A 371 5.02 -23.43 -34.56
N ARG A 372 4.66 -24.46 -33.79
CA ARG A 372 3.56 -24.41 -32.81
C ARG A 372 3.88 -23.53 -31.60
N ALA A 373 5.13 -23.53 -31.13
CA ALA A 373 5.60 -22.61 -30.09
C ALA A 373 5.60 -21.14 -30.58
N GLU A 374 5.97 -20.88 -31.83
CA GLU A 374 5.82 -19.55 -32.45
C GLU A 374 4.35 -19.09 -32.48
N LEU A 375 3.40 -20.02 -32.72
CA LEU A 375 1.96 -19.71 -32.71
C LEU A 375 1.44 -19.45 -31.28
N CYS A 376 1.94 -20.17 -30.27
CA CYS A 376 1.67 -19.85 -28.86
C CYS A 376 2.14 -18.42 -28.54
N TRP A 377 3.38 -18.08 -28.92
CA TRP A 377 3.94 -16.76 -28.71
C TRP A 377 3.15 -15.66 -29.42
N ALA A 378 2.74 -15.90 -30.68
CA ALA A 378 1.89 -14.97 -31.42
C ALA A 378 0.51 -14.78 -30.77
N ALA A 379 -0.08 -15.85 -30.21
CA ALA A 379 -1.34 -15.78 -29.48
C ALA A 379 -1.20 -14.98 -28.18
N MET A 380 -0.10 -15.16 -27.45
CA MET A 380 0.22 -14.37 -26.25
C MET A 380 0.36 -12.88 -26.58
N ILE A 381 1.05 -12.53 -27.67
CA ILE A 381 1.20 -11.13 -28.14
C ILE A 381 -0.16 -10.56 -28.59
N LYS A 382 -1.02 -11.36 -29.20
CA LYS A 382 -2.37 -10.93 -29.62
C LYS A 382 -3.31 -10.70 -28.43
N ALA A 383 -3.17 -11.49 -27.38
CA ALA A 383 -3.93 -11.40 -26.14
C ALA A 383 -3.35 -10.37 -25.15
N ALA A 384 -2.18 -9.80 -25.45
CA ALA A 384 -1.57 -8.73 -24.69
C ALA A 384 -2.55 -7.54 -24.55
N PRO A 385 -2.69 -6.95 -23.35
CA PRO A 385 -3.46 -5.73 -23.17
C PRO A 385 -2.91 -4.63 -24.08
N LYS A 386 -3.74 -4.10 -24.98
CA LYS A 386 -3.35 -2.96 -25.82
C LYS A 386 -3.39 -1.70 -24.96
N GLN A 387 -2.33 -0.89 -25.00
CA GLN A 387 -2.38 0.44 -24.40
C GLN A 387 -3.48 1.23 -25.10
N GLU A 388 -4.46 1.73 -24.34
CA GLU A 388 -5.42 2.70 -24.86
C GLU A 388 -4.64 3.94 -25.28
N GLY A 389 -4.67 4.25 -26.58
CA GLY A 389 -4.07 5.46 -27.09
C GLY A 389 -4.71 6.65 -26.39
N ASN A 390 -3.89 7.47 -25.73
CA ASN A 390 -4.23 8.83 -25.36
C ASN A 390 -4.58 9.59 -26.65
N ASN A 391 -5.86 9.59 -27.02
CA ASN A 391 -6.41 10.57 -27.95
C ASN A 391 -6.74 11.81 -27.13
N GLY A 392 -5.71 12.64 -26.93
CA GLY A 392 -5.76 14.03 -26.48
C GLY A 392 -4.77 14.84 -27.29
#